data_AF-D9IA15-F1
#
_entry.id   AF-D9IA15-F1
#
_cell.length_a   1.000
_cell.length_b   1.000
_cell.length_c   1.000
_cell.angle_alpha   90.00
_cell.angle_beta   90.00
_cell.angle_gamma   90.00
#
_symmetry.space_group_name_H-M   'P 1'
#
loop_
_entity.id
_entity.type
_entity.pdbx_description
1 polymer ?
#
loop_
_entity_poly.entity_id
_entity_poly.type
_entity_poly.pdbx_seq_one_letter_code
_entity_poly.pdbx_strand_id
1 'polypeptide(L)'
;MARRGRVELRRIEDRTSRQVRFSKRRAGLFKKAFELSLLCDAEVALLVFSPAGKLYEYSSASIEGTYDRYQQFAVPGRTLDQEDATVSNDEDPSNMQSRLSEIAAWSLDNNADNSDASSLEKLEKLLKDALRITESKKTLAKQNSGGSTSERAPTDLGGMRMGGRLE
;
A
#
# COMPACT_ATOMS: atom_id res chain seq x y z
N MET A 1 22.80 34.84 23.22
CA MET A 1 22.10 33.55 23.06
C MET A 1 22.31 32.70 24.31
N ALA A 2 21.27 32.06 24.86
CA ALA A 2 21.44 31.21 26.04
C ALA A 2 22.33 29.98 25.71
N ARG A 3 23.40 29.75 26.49
CA ARG A 3 24.21 28.53 26.37
C ARG A 3 23.35 27.32 26.66
N ARG A 4 23.43 26.30 25.81
CA ARG A 4 22.73 25.02 25.96
C ARG A 4 23.33 24.27 27.16
N GLY A 5 22.61 24.19 28.27
CA GLY A 5 23.04 23.48 29.47
C GLY A 5 23.28 21.98 29.24
N ARG A 6 24.09 21.37 30.11
CA ARG A 6 24.27 19.90 30.16
C ARG A 6 22.91 19.24 30.44
N VAL A 7 22.67 18.09 29.82
CA VAL A 7 21.44 17.30 29.98
C VAL A 7 21.82 15.88 30.31
N GLU A 8 21.16 15.28 31.29
CA GLU A 8 21.32 13.88 31.68
C GLU A 8 20.88 12.94 30.54
N LEU A 9 21.55 11.79 30.43
CA LEU A 9 21.20 10.73 29.47
C LEU A 9 20.12 9.82 30.06
N ARG A 10 18.91 10.36 30.19
CA ARG A 10 17.69 9.62 30.53
C ARG A 10 16.51 10.07 29.67
N ARG A 11 15.39 9.36 29.79
CA ARG A 11 14.11 9.77 29.22
C ARG A 11 13.73 11.18 29.74
N ILE A 12 13.24 12.00 28.83
CA ILE A 12 12.72 13.35 29.14
C ILE A 12 11.24 13.16 29.44
N GLU A 13 10.80 13.36 30.68
CA GLU A 13 9.39 13.05 31.03
C GLU A 13 8.39 14.08 30.51
N ASP A 14 8.70 15.38 30.56
CA ASP A 14 7.85 16.41 29.97
C ASP A 14 7.65 16.16 28.46
N ARG A 15 6.38 15.99 28.06
CA ARG A 15 5.96 15.67 26.70
C ARG A 15 6.36 16.77 25.72
N THR A 16 6.23 18.04 26.10
CA THR A 16 6.51 19.19 25.21
C THR A 16 8.01 19.33 24.95
N SER A 17 8.82 19.31 26.02
CA SER A 17 10.28 19.27 25.91
C SER A 17 10.77 18.04 25.16
N ARG A 18 10.17 16.87 25.39
CA ARG A 18 10.51 15.63 24.66
C ARG A 18 10.23 15.78 23.17
N GLN A 19 9.09 16.33 22.76
CA GLN A 19 8.75 16.56 21.36
C GLN A 19 9.71 17.55 20.67
N VAL A 20 9.96 18.72 21.29
CA VAL A 20 10.88 19.73 20.74
C VAL A 20 12.31 19.19 20.65
N ARG A 21 12.77 18.46 21.67
CA ARG A 21 14.10 17.84 21.69
C ARG A 21 14.20 16.68 20.71
N PHE A 22 13.15 15.88 20.51
CA PHE A 22 13.09 14.83 19.49
C PHE A 22 13.29 15.43 18.10
N SER A 23 12.49 16.43 17.71
CA SER A 23 12.63 17.10 16.40
C SER A 23 14.04 17.66 16.18
N LYS A 24 14.61 18.36 17.18
CA LYS A 24 15.96 18.93 17.09
C LYS A 24 17.08 17.87 17.09
N ARG A 25 16.96 16.79 17.87
CA ARG A 25 17.96 15.70 17.91
C ARG A 25 17.90 14.84 16.65
N ARG A 26 16.71 14.51 16.15
CA ARG A 26 16.49 13.78 14.90
C ARG A 26 17.10 14.53 13.70
N ALA A 27 16.80 15.82 13.55
CA ALA A 27 17.39 16.63 12.49
C ALA A 27 18.93 16.73 12.60
N GLY A 28 19.47 16.88 13.81
CA GLY A 28 20.92 16.88 14.04
C GLY A 28 21.59 15.53 13.74
N LEU A 29 20.92 14.42 14.06
CA LEU A 29 21.39 13.07 13.76
C LEU A 29 21.39 12.81 12.24
N PHE A 30 20.32 13.21 11.54
CA PHE A 30 20.24 13.08 10.08
C PHE A 30 21.34 13.88 9.39
N LYS A 31 21.60 15.13 9.85
CA LYS A 31 22.73 15.92 9.35
C LYS A 31 24.07 15.22 9.57
N LYS A 32 24.25 14.53 10.70
CA LYS A 32 25.49 13.80 11.00
C LYS A 32 25.65 12.52 10.18
N ALA A 33 24.57 11.81 9.89
CA ALA A 33 24.60 10.67 8.96
C ALA A 33 24.96 11.11 7.54
N PHE A 34 24.37 12.21 7.05
CA PHE A 34 24.69 12.82 5.76
C PHE A 34 26.13 13.34 5.67
N GLU A 35 26.63 14.01 6.74
CA GLU A 35 28.04 14.41 6.81
C GLU A 35 28.96 13.18 6.76
N LEU A 36 28.63 12.10 7.48
CA LEU A 36 29.42 10.86 7.48
C LEU A 36 29.43 10.17 6.11
N SER A 37 28.26 10.03 5.47
CA SER A 37 28.15 9.35 4.18
C SER A 37 28.94 10.07 3.08
N LEU A 38 28.88 11.41 3.06
CA LEU A 38 29.63 12.20 2.08
C LEU A 38 31.13 12.31 2.36
N LEU A 39 31.55 12.47 3.62
CA LEU A 39 32.95 12.69 3.95
C LEU A 39 33.80 11.42 3.93
N CYS A 40 33.16 10.25 4.05
CA CYS A 40 33.84 8.96 4.18
C CYS A 40 33.40 7.91 3.14
N ASP A 41 32.60 8.31 2.13
CA ASP A 41 31.99 7.43 1.12
C ASP A 41 31.30 6.20 1.74
N ALA A 42 30.60 6.43 2.86
CA ALA A 42 30.00 5.39 3.67
C ALA A 42 28.49 5.30 3.38
N GLU A 43 28.00 4.11 3.05
CA GLU A 43 26.56 3.91 2.93
C GLU A 43 25.91 3.85 4.31
N VAL A 44 24.94 4.75 4.57
CA VAL A 44 24.32 4.94 5.90
C VAL A 44 22.81 5.01 5.76
N ALA A 45 22.09 4.15 6.49
CA ALA A 45 20.65 4.23 6.70
C ALA A 45 20.31 4.49 8.17
N LEU A 46 19.23 5.24 8.41
CA LEU A 46 18.67 5.54 9.73
C LEU A 46 17.15 5.42 9.70
N LEU A 47 16.60 4.61 10.59
CA LEU A 47 15.15 4.47 10.84
C LEU A 47 14.85 4.99 12.25
N VAL A 48 13.92 5.94 12.38
CA VAL A 48 13.55 6.57 13.66
C VAL A 48 12.04 6.60 13.83
N PHE A 49 11.51 5.68 14.63
CA PHE A 49 10.12 5.70 15.07
C PHE A 49 9.92 6.67 16.23
N SER A 50 8.92 7.53 16.13
CA SER A 50 8.46 8.35 17.27
C SER A 50 7.53 7.54 18.20
N PRO A 51 7.34 7.97 19.46
CA PRO A 51 6.36 7.35 20.36
C PRO A 51 4.90 7.42 19.89
N ALA A 52 4.61 8.13 18.80
CA ALA A 52 3.31 8.20 18.14
C ALA A 52 3.22 7.28 16.90
N GLY A 53 4.13 6.31 16.75
CA GLY A 53 4.18 5.38 15.63
C GLY A 53 4.73 5.96 14.32
N LYS A 54 4.81 7.29 14.18
CA LYS A 54 5.33 7.91 12.95
C LYS A 54 6.81 7.59 12.74
N LEU A 55 7.10 6.96 11.60
CA LEU A 55 8.43 6.76 11.03
C LEU A 55 9.01 8.07 10.51
N TYR A 56 10.32 8.20 10.65
CA TYR A 56 11.16 9.17 9.99
C TYR A 56 12.45 8.47 9.60
N GLU A 57 12.89 8.66 8.36
CA GLU A 57 14.02 7.92 7.81
C GLU A 57 15.01 8.82 7.07
N TYR A 58 16.22 8.30 6.90
CA TYR A 58 17.27 8.85 6.07
C TYR A 58 18.07 7.68 5.48
N SER A 59 18.42 7.76 4.20
CA SER A 59 19.41 6.87 3.57
C SER A 59 20.31 7.72 2.67
N SER A 60 21.57 7.30 2.54
CA SER A 60 22.48 7.82 1.51
C SER A 60 22.19 7.23 0.12
N ALA A 61 21.51 6.09 0.06
CA ALA A 61 21.10 5.38 -1.15
C ALA A 61 19.63 4.92 -1.01
N SER A 62 19.27 3.67 -1.37
CA SER A 62 17.99 3.06 -0.99
C SER A 62 18.05 2.52 0.44
N ILE A 63 16.92 2.46 1.14
CA ILE A 63 16.89 1.91 2.51
C ILE A 63 16.81 0.38 2.47
N GLU A 64 16.13 -0.13 1.45
CA GLU A 64 16.02 -1.54 1.06
C GLU A 64 17.41 -2.09 0.74
N GLY A 65 18.18 -1.43 -0.14
CA GLY A 65 19.54 -1.88 -0.49
C GLY A 65 20.50 -1.90 0.69
N THR A 66 20.43 -0.91 1.59
CA THR A 66 21.22 -0.94 2.84
C THR A 66 20.77 -2.08 3.76
N TYR A 67 19.47 -2.36 3.83
CA TYR A 67 18.90 -3.43 4.64
C TYR A 67 19.24 -4.83 4.09
N ASP A 68 19.20 -5.03 2.77
CA ASP A 68 19.55 -6.29 2.12
C ASP A 68 21.02 -6.62 2.31
N ARG A 69 21.92 -5.63 2.15
CA ARG A 69 23.34 -5.79 2.50
C ARG A 69 23.52 -6.07 3.99
N TYR A 70 22.78 -5.39 4.86
CA TYR A 70 22.80 -5.70 6.30
C TYR A 70 22.40 -7.16 6.57
N GLN A 71 21.36 -7.70 5.92
CA GLN A 71 20.97 -9.10 6.09
C GLN A 71 22.10 -10.07 5.68
N GLN A 72 22.78 -9.80 4.56
CA GLN A 72 23.91 -10.61 4.08
C GLN A 72 25.10 -10.63 5.05
N PHE A 73 25.38 -9.53 5.75
CA PHE A 73 26.53 -9.41 6.67
C PHE A 73 26.21 -9.69 8.15
N ALA A 74 24.99 -9.41 8.60
CA ALA A 74 24.59 -9.54 10.01
C ALA A 74 23.95 -10.90 10.34
N VAL A 75 23.67 -11.72 9.32
CA VAL A 75 23.18 -13.10 9.48
C VAL A 75 24.20 -14.14 8.95
N PRO A 76 25.50 -14.08 9.32
CA PRO A 76 26.44 -15.15 8.96
C PRO A 76 26.14 -16.37 9.84
N GLY A 77 25.46 -17.37 9.27
CA GLY A 77 25.11 -18.61 9.98
C GLY A 77 23.63 -18.92 10.12
N ARG A 78 22.73 -18.19 9.43
CA ARG A 78 21.54 -18.88 8.89
C ARG A 78 21.96 -19.45 7.54
N THR A 79 22.35 -20.72 7.54
CA THR A 79 22.14 -21.53 6.33
C THR A 79 20.66 -21.41 5.97
N LEU A 80 20.36 -21.25 4.68
CA LEU A 80 19.00 -21.40 4.19
C LEU A 80 18.68 -22.89 4.08
N ASP A 81 18.71 -23.57 5.24
CA ASP A 81 18.01 -24.83 5.49
C ASP A 81 16.57 -24.54 5.95
N GLN A 82 15.97 -23.52 5.34
CA GLN A 82 14.53 -23.27 5.35
C GLN A 82 14.16 -22.96 3.90
N GLU A 83 13.47 -23.91 3.31
CA GLU A 83 13.08 -23.94 1.89
C GLU A 83 12.25 -22.71 1.52
N ASP A 84 12.75 -21.90 0.58
CA ASP A 84 11.95 -21.11 -0.36
C ASP A 84 12.86 -20.46 -1.40
N ALA A 85 13.55 -21.30 -2.17
CA ALA A 85 14.26 -20.88 -3.37
C ALA A 85 14.01 -21.89 -4.51
N THR A 86 13.90 -21.36 -5.72
CA THR A 86 13.77 -22.07 -7.01
C THR A 86 12.53 -22.94 -7.20
N VAL A 87 11.51 -22.34 -7.82
CA VAL A 87 10.69 -23.03 -8.83
C VAL A 87 11.60 -23.38 -10.01
N SER A 88 12.38 -24.44 -9.86
CA SER A 88 13.00 -25.15 -10.99
C SER A 88 11.99 -26.14 -11.52
N ASN A 89 11.59 -25.98 -12.79
CA ASN A 89 10.71 -26.91 -13.47
C ASN A 89 11.39 -28.29 -13.60
N ASP A 90 11.01 -29.24 -12.75
CA ASP A 90 11.13 -30.69 -12.97
C ASP A 90 10.19 -31.38 -11.97
N GLU A 91 8.88 -31.30 -12.22
CA GLU A 91 7.88 -31.96 -11.37
C GLU A 91 7.81 -33.47 -11.66
N ASP A 92 8.46 -34.26 -10.81
CA ASP A 92 8.19 -35.69 -10.70
C ASP A 92 6.71 -35.90 -10.29
N PRO A 93 5.87 -36.54 -11.12
CA PRO A 93 4.45 -36.74 -10.83
C PRO A 93 4.19 -37.60 -9.58
N SER A 94 5.20 -38.34 -9.11
CA SER A 94 5.16 -39.11 -7.86
C SER A 94 5.04 -38.18 -6.65
N ASN A 95 5.73 -37.03 -6.67
CA ASN A 95 5.73 -36.05 -5.57
C ASN A 95 4.40 -35.31 -5.47
N MET A 96 3.76 -34.96 -6.59
CA MET A 96 2.42 -34.36 -6.57
C MET A 96 1.39 -35.30 -5.90
N GLN A 97 1.46 -36.61 -6.18
CA GLN A 97 0.53 -37.57 -5.58
C GLN A 97 0.75 -37.73 -4.07
N SER A 98 2.00 -37.74 -3.59
CA SER A 98 2.28 -37.76 -2.14
C SER A 98 1.81 -36.48 -1.45
N ARG A 99 2.03 -35.29 -2.04
CA ARG A 99 1.54 -34.01 -1.48
C ARG A 99 0.02 -33.93 -1.46
N LEU A 100 -0.67 -34.41 -2.49
CA LEU A 100 -2.13 -34.50 -2.49
C LEU A 100 -2.65 -35.48 -1.42
N SER A 101 -1.94 -36.58 -1.18
CA SER A 101 -2.25 -37.52 -0.09
C SER A 101 -2.07 -36.89 1.29
N GLU A 102 -1.01 -36.12 1.52
CA GLU A 102 -0.79 -35.40 2.78
C GLU A 102 -1.84 -34.30 3.01
N ILE A 103 -2.18 -33.53 1.96
CA ILE A 103 -3.24 -32.51 2.03
C ILE A 103 -4.59 -33.16 2.34
N ALA A 104 -4.89 -34.31 1.73
CA ALA A 104 -6.12 -35.05 2.03
C ALA A 104 -6.14 -35.59 3.47
N ALA A 105 -5.03 -36.14 3.97
CA ALA A 105 -4.91 -36.60 5.36
C ALA A 105 -5.08 -35.44 6.36
N TRP A 106 -4.40 -34.31 6.12
CA TRP A 106 -4.53 -33.11 6.94
C TRP A 106 -5.94 -32.52 6.91
N SER A 107 -6.62 -32.58 5.76
CA SER A 107 -8.02 -32.14 5.60
C SER A 107 -9.00 -33.01 6.40
N LEU A 108 -8.75 -34.32 6.49
CA LEU A 108 -9.52 -35.24 7.32
C LEU A 108 -9.33 -34.97 8.81
N ASP A 109 -8.11 -34.69 9.26
CA ASP A 109 -7.80 -34.40 10.67
C ASP A 109 -8.34 -33.03 11.14
N ASN A 110 -8.54 -32.06 10.23
CA ASN A 110 -8.92 -30.68 10.59
C ASN A 110 -10.40 -30.33 10.32
N ASN A 111 -11.20 -31.25 9.74
CA ASN A 111 -12.65 -31.11 9.49
C ASN A 111 -13.06 -29.70 8.97
N ALA A 112 -12.33 -29.19 7.98
CA ALA A 112 -12.60 -27.90 7.36
C ALA A 112 -13.70 -28.04 6.28
N ASP A 113 -14.93 -27.69 6.64
CA ASP A 113 -16.09 -27.90 5.76
C ASP A 113 -16.05 -27.06 4.47
N ASN A 114 -16.50 -27.67 3.37
CA ASN A 114 -16.73 -27.08 2.05
C ASN A 114 -17.66 -25.82 2.07
N SER A 115 -18.33 -25.58 3.20
CA SER A 115 -19.06 -24.35 3.51
C SER A 115 -18.23 -23.08 3.22
N ASP A 116 -16.99 -23.03 3.68
CA ASP A 116 -16.19 -21.80 3.72
C ASP A 116 -15.64 -21.41 2.34
N ALA A 117 -15.22 -22.38 1.53
CA ALA A 117 -14.83 -22.15 0.13
C ALA A 117 -15.99 -21.53 -0.66
N SER A 118 -17.19 -22.13 -0.58
CA SER A 118 -18.38 -21.62 -1.25
C SER A 118 -18.85 -20.24 -0.73
N SER A 119 -18.45 -19.86 0.48
CA SER A 119 -18.79 -18.58 1.09
C SER A 119 -17.80 -17.48 0.68
N LEU A 120 -16.51 -17.82 0.55
CA LEU A 120 -15.48 -16.95 -0.02
C LEU A 120 -15.76 -16.62 -1.49
N GLU A 121 -16.15 -17.59 -2.32
CA GLU A 121 -16.53 -17.35 -3.73
C GLU A 121 -17.73 -16.37 -3.86
N LYS A 122 -18.74 -16.52 -3.00
CA LYS A 122 -19.91 -15.61 -2.97
C LYS A 122 -19.48 -14.19 -2.60
N LEU A 123 -18.57 -14.04 -1.63
CA LEU A 123 -18.06 -12.74 -1.20
C LEU A 123 -17.22 -12.07 -2.32
N GLU A 124 -16.36 -12.83 -2.99
CA GLU A 124 -15.55 -12.34 -4.11
C GLU A 124 -16.44 -11.83 -5.26
N LYS A 125 -17.50 -12.58 -5.60
CA LYS A 125 -18.47 -12.19 -6.63
C LYS A 125 -19.19 -10.89 -6.28
N LEU A 126 -19.66 -10.74 -5.05
CA LEU A 126 -20.33 -9.52 -4.58
C LEU A 126 -19.41 -8.28 -4.66
N LEU A 127 -18.12 -8.44 -4.34
CA LEU A 127 -17.13 -7.36 -4.44
C LEU A 127 -16.87 -6.96 -5.91
N LYS A 128 -16.73 -7.95 -6.82
CA LYS A 128 -16.56 -7.69 -8.26
C LYS A 128 -17.76 -6.94 -8.86
N ASP A 129 -18.99 -7.33 -8.50
CA ASP A 129 -20.20 -6.67 -8.99
C ASP A 129 -20.36 -5.26 -8.42
N ALA A 130 -20.09 -5.03 -7.14
CA ALA A 130 -20.09 -3.70 -6.53
C ALA A 130 -19.05 -2.76 -7.17
N LEU A 131 -17.87 -3.27 -7.51
CA LEU A 131 -16.81 -2.52 -8.16
C LEU A 131 -17.21 -2.15 -9.61
N ARG A 132 -17.73 -3.10 -10.39
CA ARG A 132 -18.29 -2.85 -11.74
C ARG A 132 -19.41 -1.81 -11.73
N ILE A 133 -20.31 -1.84 -10.74
CA ILE A 133 -21.37 -0.82 -10.58
C ILE A 133 -20.76 0.56 -10.29
N THR A 134 -19.73 0.62 -9.44
CA THR A 134 -19.04 1.86 -9.06
C THR A 134 -18.29 2.47 -10.25
N GLU A 135 -17.61 1.66 -11.05
CA GLU A 135 -16.95 2.08 -12.29
C GLU A 135 -17.96 2.51 -13.35
N SER A 136 -19.07 1.79 -13.52
CA SER A 136 -20.13 2.16 -14.46
C SER A 136 -20.78 3.50 -14.10
N LYS A 137 -21.02 3.77 -12.80
CA LYS A 137 -21.49 5.08 -12.32
C LYS A 137 -20.45 6.18 -12.59
N LYS A 138 -19.16 5.88 -12.47
CA LYS A 138 -18.05 6.80 -12.75
C LYS A 138 -17.90 7.10 -14.25
N THR A 139 -18.16 6.15 -15.15
CA THR A 139 -18.14 6.38 -16.60
C THR A 139 -19.38 7.14 -17.07
N LEU A 140 -20.57 6.80 -16.58
CA LEU A 140 -21.82 7.56 -16.82
C LEU A 140 -21.71 9.02 -16.36
N ALA A 141 -21.17 9.26 -15.16
CA ALA A 141 -20.92 10.61 -14.65
C ALA A 141 -19.93 11.42 -15.51
N LYS A 142 -19.01 10.74 -16.23
CA LYS A 142 -18.02 11.37 -17.11
C LYS A 142 -18.55 11.60 -18.54
N GLN A 143 -19.59 10.87 -18.97
CA GLN A 143 -20.27 11.08 -20.25
C GLN A 143 -21.28 12.24 -20.19
N ASN A 144 -21.99 12.41 -19.07
CA ASN A 144 -22.93 13.53 -18.89
C ASN A 144 -22.28 14.91 -18.67
N SER A 145 -20.95 15.00 -18.60
CA SER A 145 -20.21 16.24 -18.32
C SER A 145 -19.49 16.86 -19.52
N GLY A 146 -19.84 16.48 -20.76
CA GLY A 146 -19.16 16.99 -21.96
C GLY A 146 -20.04 17.01 -23.21
N GLY A 147 -20.73 18.13 -23.47
CA GLY A 147 -21.42 18.34 -24.74
C GLY A 147 -22.45 19.47 -24.74
N SER A 148 -22.01 20.70 -25.03
CA SER A 148 -22.92 21.79 -25.43
C SER A 148 -22.24 22.76 -26.39
N THR A 149 -22.72 22.89 -27.63
CA THR A 149 -22.85 24.17 -28.40
C THR A 149 -23.38 23.94 -29.84
N SER A 150 -24.10 24.96 -30.33
CA SER A 150 -24.45 25.34 -31.72
C SER A 150 -25.49 24.59 -32.60
N GLU A 151 -26.60 25.33 -32.81
CA GLU A 151 -27.13 25.82 -34.10
C GLU A 151 -28.21 25.10 -34.97
N ARG A 152 -29.24 25.92 -35.24
CA ARG A 152 -30.12 26.05 -36.43
C ARG A 152 -31.31 25.09 -36.67
N ALA A 153 -32.50 25.72 -36.63
CA ALA A 153 -33.71 25.39 -37.39
C ALA A 153 -33.56 25.82 -38.89
N PRO A 154 -34.50 25.60 -39.85
CA PRO A 154 -35.97 25.67 -39.69
C PRO A 154 -36.80 24.71 -40.60
N THR A 155 -38.05 25.12 -40.90
CA THR A 155 -39.15 24.53 -41.71
C THR A 155 -40.09 23.62 -40.91
N ASP A 156 -41.32 24.04 -40.60
CA ASP A 156 -42.49 24.41 -41.44
C ASP A 156 -43.33 23.19 -41.85
N LEU A 157 -44.60 23.16 -41.41
CA LEU A 157 -45.77 22.78 -42.20
C LEU A 157 -47.06 23.01 -41.38
N GLY A 158 -48.03 23.69 -42.01
CA GLY A 158 -49.22 24.25 -41.34
C GLY A 158 -50.33 23.29 -40.89
N GLY A 159 -51.30 23.88 -40.18
CA GLY A 159 -52.58 23.25 -39.78
C GLY A 159 -53.62 24.33 -39.43
N MET A 160 -54.76 24.33 -40.12
CA MET A 160 -55.67 25.49 -40.17
C MET A 160 -56.84 25.45 -39.16
N ARG A 161 -57.15 26.63 -38.62
CA ARG A 161 -58.47 27.19 -38.20
C ARG A 161 -59.60 26.29 -37.68
N MET A 162 -60.01 26.61 -36.44
CA MET A 162 -61.38 27.00 -36.00
C MET A 162 -61.25 28.04 -34.85
N GLY A 163 -62.27 28.78 -34.38
CA GLY A 163 -63.67 28.96 -34.84
C GLY A 163 -64.57 29.59 -33.74
N GLY A 164 -65.47 30.52 -34.08
CA GLY A 164 -66.35 31.25 -33.14
C GLY A 164 -65.77 32.62 -32.70
N ARG A 165 -66.44 33.79 -32.80
CA ARG A 165 -67.88 34.13 -32.97
C ARG A 165 -68.77 33.65 -31.80
N LEU A 166 -69.86 34.32 -31.43
CA LEU A 166 -70.43 35.57 -31.97
C LEU A 166 -69.76 36.83 -31.37
N GLU A 167 -69.79 37.99 -32.02
CA GLU A 167 -70.47 38.36 -33.29
C GLU A 167 -69.67 38.18 -34.60
#